data_AF-A0A6U0TS93-F1
#
_entry.id   AF-A0A6U0TS93-F1
#
_cell.length_a   1.000
_cell.length_b   1.000
_cell.length_c   1.000
_cell.angle_alpha   90.00
_cell.angle_beta   90.00
_cell.angle_gamma   90.00
#
_symmetry.space_group_name_H-M   'P 1'
#
loop_
_entity.id
_entity.type
_entity.pdbx_description
1 polymer ?
#
loop_
_entity_poly.entity_id
_entity_poly.type
_entity_poly.pdbx_seq_one_letter_code
_entity_poly.pdbx_strand_id
1 'polypeptide(L)'
;KKKKKKKKVNGVADPPGGENAEIADDAEIGENAEDTKESPLEGFEDLTGDGGLGKRVLEAASGPLPARGMFVRAHYVGTLEDGTKFDSSRDREKEFVFQLGKGQVIQGWELGFATMAAGEKALLRCAPAYAYGDRGYDTAIPPNATLTFEVECLGFYQHQCSTTACSKEATMQCPKCNAIGLPPSYFCSQSCFKEFWPSHKRVHKMAERAQRDDAMPPQFRGYTGWTSDLRPWARGPRRTVPDSIPRPDYADGGLPIGEMQDRRSNKRIYVHNAEEIEGMRHAARIAREILDAGGRAVSVGVTCDEIDRVVHEATIERGAYPSPLNYHSFPKSVCTSVNEVICHGIPDKRPLRDGDIVNIDVTAFVNGFHADLNETFLVGNVDEEGRKLVRCAFECLQGAVEMCRPGVDYSDLGARITRRAKQSGCSVVRSYCGHGIGALFHTSPNIPHYAKNKAKGTMKVGHIFTIEPMINLGGYDDITWPDNWTAVTRDGSRSAQFEHTLLVTETGVDILTARQGESVMQWDEAKVQRW
;
A
#
# COMPACT_ATOMS: atom_id res chain seq x y z
N LYS A 1 -1.51 -51.30 -38.80
CA LYS A 1 -0.75 -50.37 -39.67
C LYS A 1 -0.11 -49.30 -38.77
N LYS A 2 1.24 -49.25 -38.77
CA LYS A 2 2.23 -48.19 -38.41
C LYS A 2 1.88 -47.13 -37.33
N LYS A 3 2.76 -46.71 -36.41
CA LYS A 3 3.96 -47.22 -35.71
C LYS A 3 4.26 -46.19 -34.59
N LYS A 4 4.63 -46.67 -33.40
CA LYS A 4 4.98 -45.94 -32.16
C LYS A 4 6.38 -45.28 -32.25
N LYS A 5 6.66 -44.24 -31.44
CA LYS A 5 7.69 -44.30 -30.35
C LYS A 5 7.83 -43.01 -29.51
N LYS A 6 7.86 -43.22 -28.19
CA LYS A 6 8.37 -42.38 -27.08
C LYS A 6 9.91 -42.54 -26.95
N LYS A 7 10.59 -41.60 -26.26
CA LYS A 7 11.66 -41.77 -25.23
C LYS A 7 12.27 -40.37 -24.93
N LYS A 8 12.47 -39.86 -23.70
CA LYS A 8 13.13 -40.25 -22.42
C LYS A 8 14.58 -39.74 -22.27
N VAL A 9 14.74 -38.86 -21.28
CA VAL A 9 15.81 -38.45 -20.32
C VAL A 9 17.17 -39.19 -20.22
N ASN A 10 18.16 -38.45 -19.67
CA ASN A 10 19.47 -38.77 -19.03
C ASN A 10 20.68 -38.77 -19.98
N GLY A 11 21.92 -38.37 -19.65
CA GLY A 11 22.61 -37.93 -18.44
C GLY A 11 24.14 -37.79 -18.70
N VAL A 12 24.85 -37.27 -17.69
CA VAL A 12 26.29 -36.96 -17.40
C VAL A 12 27.43 -37.88 -17.96
N ALA A 13 28.62 -37.27 -18.17
CA ALA A 13 30.03 -37.73 -17.92
C ALA A 13 31.04 -37.72 -19.11
N ASP A 14 32.20 -37.08 -18.85
CA ASP A 14 33.50 -36.84 -19.58
C ASP A 14 34.40 -38.09 -19.82
N PRO A 15 35.72 -38.03 -20.23
CA PRO A 15 36.58 -37.22 -21.16
C PRO A 15 37.37 -38.18 -22.15
N PRO A 16 38.56 -37.91 -22.81
CA PRO A 16 39.94 -37.55 -22.31
C PRO A 16 40.65 -36.44 -23.17
N GLY A 17 41.74 -35.73 -22.79
CA GLY A 17 43.16 -36.12 -22.55
C GLY A 17 43.87 -36.60 -23.84
N GLY A 18 45.02 -36.14 -24.36
CA GLY A 18 46.08 -35.16 -24.07
C GLY A 18 47.20 -35.35 -25.14
N GLU A 19 48.24 -34.49 -25.15
CA GLU A 19 49.66 -34.74 -25.56
C GLU A 19 50.38 -33.57 -26.27
N ASN A 20 51.67 -33.49 -25.95
CA ASN A 20 52.66 -32.41 -26.08
C ASN A 20 53.35 -32.32 -27.45
N ALA A 21 53.92 -31.16 -27.77
CA ALA A 21 55.25 -31.07 -28.38
C ALA A 21 55.86 -29.66 -28.19
N GLU A 22 56.99 -29.60 -27.48
CA GLU A 22 57.97 -28.50 -27.55
C GLU A 22 58.80 -28.63 -28.84
N ILE A 23 59.36 -27.52 -29.35
CA ILE A 23 60.75 -27.34 -29.78
C ILE A 23 60.96 -25.85 -30.18
N ALA A 24 62.12 -25.34 -29.75
CA ALA A 24 62.67 -23.99 -29.88
C ALA A 24 63.22 -23.66 -31.29
N ASP A 25 63.41 -22.38 -31.62
CA ASP A 25 64.75 -21.76 -31.67
C ASP A 25 64.73 -20.28 -32.14
N ASP A 26 65.80 -19.61 -31.74
CA ASP A 26 66.20 -18.20 -31.79
C ASP A 26 66.11 -17.46 -33.13
N ALA A 27 65.92 -16.12 -33.04
CA ALA A 27 66.65 -15.14 -33.87
C ALA A 27 66.57 -13.68 -33.32
N GLU A 28 67.71 -13.23 -32.81
CA GLU A 28 68.37 -11.91 -32.94
C GLU A 28 67.66 -10.57 -32.62
N ILE A 29 68.10 -10.02 -31.47
CA ILE A 29 68.68 -8.69 -31.21
C ILE A 29 68.63 -7.67 -32.37
N GLY A 30 67.95 -6.54 -32.12
CA GLY A 30 68.21 -5.25 -32.74
C GLY A 30 68.15 -4.14 -31.69
N GLU A 31 69.32 -3.73 -31.20
CA GLU A 31 69.51 -2.48 -30.45
C GLU A 31 69.33 -1.26 -31.36
N ASN A 32 68.79 -0.17 -30.78
CA ASN A 32 68.95 1.27 -31.12
C ASN A 32 67.65 1.99 -30.71
N ALA A 33 67.62 3.11 -29.99
CA ALA A 33 68.65 3.98 -29.45
C ALA A 33 68.00 4.75 -28.27
N GLU A 34 68.75 4.96 -27.19
CA GLU A 34 68.40 5.92 -26.15
C GLU A 34 68.54 7.33 -26.72
N ASP A 35 67.41 7.90 -27.12
CA ASP A 35 67.27 9.33 -27.39
C ASP A 35 67.01 10.01 -26.03
N THR A 36 68.06 10.58 -25.42
CA THR A 36 67.94 11.39 -24.21
C THR A 36 67.18 12.68 -24.54
N LYS A 37 65.86 12.61 -24.60
CA LYS A 37 64.99 13.77 -24.52
C LYS A 37 65.09 14.32 -23.10
N GLU A 38 65.44 15.60 -22.99
CA GLU A 38 65.24 16.38 -21.76
C GLU A 38 63.85 16.05 -21.18
N SER A 39 63.78 15.83 -19.87
CA SER A 39 62.53 15.45 -19.21
C SER A 39 61.44 16.46 -19.58
N PRO A 40 60.31 16.04 -20.18
CA PRO A 40 59.24 16.94 -20.62
C PRO A 40 58.55 17.71 -19.48
N LEU A 41 58.99 17.49 -18.24
CA LEU A 41 58.52 18.09 -17.00
C LEU A 41 59.63 18.84 -16.24
N GLU A 42 60.66 19.36 -16.91
CA GLU A 42 61.71 20.12 -16.21
C GLU A 42 61.11 21.26 -15.33
N GLY A 43 61.33 21.16 -14.01
CA GLY A 43 60.76 22.07 -13.01
C GLY A 43 59.33 21.77 -12.55
N PHE A 44 58.72 20.66 -12.98
CA PHE A 44 57.42 20.17 -12.54
C PHE A 44 57.56 18.84 -11.78
N GLU A 45 56.72 18.67 -10.76
CA GLU A 45 56.47 17.37 -10.12
C GLU A 45 55.57 16.53 -11.02
N ASP A 46 55.98 15.30 -11.34
CA ASP A 46 55.16 14.36 -12.11
C ASP A 46 54.09 13.72 -11.22
N LEU A 47 52.84 14.09 -11.44
CA LEU A 47 51.70 13.59 -10.66
C LEU A 47 51.22 12.22 -11.11
N THR A 48 51.58 11.77 -12.31
CA THR A 48 51.07 10.53 -12.91
C THR A 48 52.14 9.45 -13.02
N GLY A 49 53.42 9.83 -12.96
CA GLY A 49 54.58 8.93 -13.04
C GLY A 49 54.89 8.46 -14.46
N ASP A 50 54.07 8.85 -15.44
CA ASP A 50 54.24 8.59 -16.87
C ASP A 50 54.69 9.85 -17.65
N GLY A 51 54.99 10.95 -16.94
CA GLY A 51 55.34 12.23 -17.53
C GLY A 51 54.18 13.01 -18.14
N GLY A 52 52.94 12.52 -18.01
CA GLY A 52 51.76 13.06 -18.67
C GLY A 52 51.10 14.25 -17.97
N LEU A 53 51.27 14.38 -16.64
CA LEU A 53 50.75 15.50 -15.87
C LEU A 53 51.82 16.05 -14.91
N GLY A 54 52.31 17.25 -15.20
CA GLY A 54 53.22 17.97 -14.31
C GLY A 54 52.51 19.01 -13.47
N LYS A 55 52.92 19.16 -12.20
CA LYS A 55 52.51 20.26 -11.33
C LYS A 55 53.71 21.06 -10.84
N ARG A 56 53.64 22.39 -10.93
CA ARG A 56 54.63 23.30 -10.31
C ARG A 56 53.90 24.30 -9.43
N VAL A 57 54.15 24.23 -8.13
CA VAL A 57 53.54 25.16 -7.15
C VAL A 57 54.13 26.57 -7.34
N LEU A 58 53.25 27.56 -7.50
CA LEU A 58 53.59 28.98 -7.58
C LEU A 58 53.44 29.66 -6.21
N GLU A 59 52.33 29.39 -5.53
CA GLU A 59 52.07 29.83 -4.17
C GLU A 59 51.54 28.63 -3.38
N ALA A 60 52.30 28.20 -2.38
CA ALA A 60 51.92 27.07 -1.54
C ALA A 60 50.84 27.49 -0.54
N ALA A 61 49.88 26.61 -0.30
CA ALA A 61 48.96 26.71 0.83
C ALA A 61 49.02 25.43 1.66
N SER A 62 48.56 25.51 2.91
CA SER A 62 48.50 24.37 3.82
C SER A 62 47.05 24.11 4.23
N GLY A 63 46.68 22.84 4.39
CA GLY A 63 45.32 22.47 4.75
C GLY A 63 44.92 21.11 4.19
N PRO A 64 43.65 20.71 4.38
CA PRO A 64 43.12 19.49 3.79
C PRO A 64 43.10 19.59 2.26
N LEU A 65 43.11 18.42 1.63
CA LEU A 65 42.92 18.26 0.18
C LEU A 65 41.46 17.89 -0.11
N PRO A 66 40.91 18.27 -1.29
CA PRO A 66 39.54 17.93 -1.65
C PRO A 66 39.39 16.43 -1.87
N ALA A 67 38.39 15.83 -1.21
CA ALA A 67 38.04 14.44 -1.44
C ALA A 67 37.18 14.28 -2.70
N ARG A 68 37.18 13.07 -3.27
CA ARG A 68 36.31 12.70 -4.39
C ARG A 68 34.85 13.01 -4.05
N GLY A 69 34.15 13.68 -4.96
CA GLY A 69 32.76 14.10 -4.81
C GLY A 69 32.55 15.48 -4.20
N MET A 70 33.58 16.14 -3.68
CA MET A 70 33.50 17.55 -3.26
C MET A 70 33.45 18.49 -4.45
N PHE A 71 32.85 19.66 -4.26
CA PHE A 71 32.88 20.75 -5.23
C PHE A 71 34.14 21.59 -5.01
N VAL A 72 34.95 21.74 -6.04
CA VAL A 72 36.16 22.57 -6.05
C VAL A 72 35.83 23.89 -6.72
N ARG A 73 36.18 25.00 -6.06
CA ARG A 73 36.14 26.36 -6.60
C ARG A 73 37.54 26.71 -7.09
N ALA A 74 37.64 27.18 -8.32
CA ALA A 74 38.92 27.45 -8.95
C ALA A 74 38.91 28.74 -9.77
N HIS A 75 40.06 29.41 -9.80
CA HIS A 75 40.43 30.27 -10.92
C HIS A 75 41.48 29.57 -11.77
N TYR A 76 41.47 29.91 -13.05
CA TYR A 76 42.44 29.43 -14.02
C TYR A 76 42.63 30.38 -15.19
N VAL A 77 43.79 30.24 -15.82
CA VAL A 77 44.16 30.74 -17.15
C VAL A 77 44.79 29.58 -17.93
N GLY A 78 44.23 29.23 -19.08
CA GLY A 78 44.72 28.17 -19.96
C GLY A 78 45.45 28.73 -21.18
N THR A 79 46.65 28.24 -21.43
CA THR A 79 47.49 28.61 -22.58
C THR A 79 48.04 27.40 -23.32
N LEU A 80 48.31 27.57 -24.61
CA LEU A 80 49.13 26.66 -25.41
C LEU A 80 50.62 26.79 -25.03
N GLU A 81 51.46 25.89 -25.53
CA GLU A 81 52.93 25.93 -25.27
C GLU A 81 53.61 27.19 -25.85
N ASP A 82 53.04 27.80 -26.89
CA ASP A 82 53.52 29.08 -27.44
C ASP A 82 53.07 30.31 -26.62
N GLY A 83 52.34 30.10 -25.52
CA GLY A 83 51.81 31.15 -24.64
C GLY A 83 50.45 31.70 -25.09
N THR A 84 49.88 31.25 -26.20
CA THR A 84 48.56 31.69 -26.66
C THR A 84 47.49 31.29 -25.66
N LYS A 85 46.82 32.29 -25.07
CA LYS A 85 45.70 32.08 -24.13
C LYS A 85 44.44 31.68 -24.90
N PHE A 86 43.86 30.54 -24.56
CA PHE A 86 42.62 30.05 -25.16
C PHE A 86 41.40 30.24 -24.25
N ASP A 87 41.58 30.24 -22.92
CA ASP A 87 40.47 30.40 -21.97
C ASP A 87 40.94 30.93 -20.61
N SER A 88 40.08 31.68 -19.91
CA SER A 88 40.38 32.25 -18.59
C SER A 88 39.10 32.52 -17.81
N SER A 89 38.99 31.92 -16.62
CA SER A 89 37.93 32.26 -15.65
C SER A 89 38.05 33.69 -15.14
N ARG A 90 39.28 34.24 -15.09
CA ARG A 90 39.54 35.59 -14.59
C ARG A 90 39.04 36.65 -15.56
N ASP A 91 39.14 36.40 -16.86
CA ASP A 91 38.61 37.29 -17.91
C ASP A 91 37.08 37.41 -17.85
N ARG A 92 36.42 36.38 -17.30
CA ARG A 92 34.97 36.37 -17.05
C ARG A 92 34.59 36.92 -15.68
N GLU A 93 35.57 37.29 -14.85
CA GLU A 93 35.39 37.71 -13.45
C GLU A 93 34.52 36.73 -12.65
N LYS A 94 34.62 35.44 -12.97
CA LYS A 94 33.75 34.40 -12.41
C LYS A 94 34.54 33.14 -12.15
N GLU A 95 34.54 32.71 -10.89
CA GLU A 95 35.13 31.44 -10.50
C GLU A 95 34.48 30.26 -11.25
N PHE A 96 35.27 29.22 -11.47
CA PHE A 96 34.81 27.97 -12.02
C PHE A 96 34.59 26.97 -10.89
N VAL A 97 33.46 26.27 -10.93
CA VAL A 97 33.10 25.27 -9.91
C VAL A 97 32.81 23.95 -10.60
N PHE A 98 33.46 22.88 -10.15
CA PHE A 98 33.25 21.53 -10.67
C PHE A 98 33.28 20.51 -9.53
N GLN A 99 32.71 19.32 -9.77
CA GLN A 99 32.72 18.24 -8.81
C GLN A 99 33.85 17.25 -9.09
N LEU A 100 34.76 17.10 -8.12
CA LEU A 100 35.95 16.27 -8.26
C LEU A 100 35.61 14.78 -8.39
N GLY A 101 36.24 14.11 -9.35
CA GLY A 101 36.12 12.69 -9.67
C GLY A 101 34.80 12.30 -10.34
N LYS A 102 34.11 13.26 -10.96
CA LYS A 102 32.90 13.02 -11.78
C LYS A 102 33.16 13.07 -13.28
N GLY A 103 34.38 13.41 -13.73
CA GLY A 103 34.73 13.53 -15.13
C GLY A 103 34.09 14.74 -15.80
N GLN A 104 33.84 15.81 -15.02
CA GLN A 104 33.27 17.05 -15.54
C GLN A 104 34.31 17.95 -16.21
N VAL A 105 35.59 17.71 -15.91
CA VAL A 105 36.76 18.43 -16.43
C VAL A 105 37.76 17.44 -17.01
N ILE A 106 38.80 17.94 -17.69
CA ILE A 106 39.89 17.12 -18.23
C ILE A 106 40.61 16.35 -17.10
N GLN A 107 41.18 15.19 -17.42
CA GLN A 107 41.84 14.32 -16.43
C GLN A 107 42.97 15.04 -15.69
N GLY A 108 43.71 15.92 -16.36
CA GLY A 108 44.76 16.73 -15.75
C GLY A 108 44.24 17.62 -14.61
N TRP A 109 43.01 18.11 -14.71
CA TRP A 109 42.38 18.88 -13.63
C TRP A 109 41.82 17.99 -12.53
N GLU A 110 41.22 16.86 -12.87
CA GLU A 110 40.73 15.88 -11.88
C GLU A 110 41.87 15.42 -10.95
N LEU A 111 43.06 15.15 -11.52
CA LEU A 111 44.23 14.74 -10.75
C LEU A 111 44.95 15.93 -10.11
N GLY A 112 45.13 17.03 -10.85
CA GLY A 112 45.85 18.21 -10.37
C GLY A 112 45.18 18.84 -9.15
N PHE A 113 43.89 19.18 -9.23
CA PHE A 113 43.18 19.80 -8.11
C PHE A 113 42.99 18.86 -6.91
N ALA A 114 43.02 17.54 -7.10
CA ALA A 114 43.01 16.59 -5.98
C ALA A 114 44.25 16.71 -5.07
N THR A 115 45.33 17.32 -5.58
CA THR A 115 46.58 17.55 -4.83
C THR A 115 46.72 18.97 -4.26
N MET A 116 45.73 19.85 -4.46
CA MET A 116 45.85 21.26 -4.12
C MET A 116 45.11 21.61 -2.83
N ALA A 117 45.78 22.32 -1.92
CA ALA A 117 45.14 22.91 -0.75
C ALA A 117 44.36 24.19 -1.14
N ALA A 118 43.36 24.57 -0.34
CA ALA A 118 42.66 25.84 -0.52
C ALA A 118 43.62 27.04 -0.36
N GLY A 119 43.63 27.94 -1.34
CA GLY A 119 44.56 29.07 -1.47
C GLY A 119 45.80 28.77 -2.32
N GLU A 120 46.03 27.52 -2.72
CA GLU A 120 47.22 27.14 -3.50
C GLU A 120 47.10 27.62 -4.95
N LYS A 121 48.20 28.15 -5.49
CA LYS A 121 48.35 28.42 -6.93
C LYS A 121 49.43 27.54 -7.53
N ALA A 122 49.16 26.97 -8.69
CA ALA A 122 50.09 26.09 -9.37
C ALA A 122 49.98 26.22 -10.89
N LEU A 123 51.01 25.78 -11.59
CA LEU A 123 50.95 25.47 -13.02
C LEU A 123 50.72 23.97 -13.19
N LEU A 124 49.72 23.61 -13.97
CA LEU A 124 49.49 22.24 -14.43
C LEU A 124 49.86 22.13 -15.90
N ARG A 125 50.86 21.31 -16.22
CA ARG A 125 51.21 20.95 -17.59
C ARG A 125 50.54 19.62 -17.93
N CYS A 126 49.56 19.66 -18.82
CA CYS A 126 48.76 18.51 -19.21
C CYS A 126 49.16 18.07 -20.62
N ALA A 127 49.77 16.88 -20.75
CA ALA A 127 49.96 16.24 -22.04
C ALA A 127 48.61 15.89 -22.69
N PRO A 128 48.55 15.64 -24.00
CA PRO A 128 47.28 15.43 -24.72
C PRO A 128 46.37 14.36 -24.09
N ALA A 129 46.93 13.26 -23.60
CA ALA A 129 46.18 12.18 -22.95
C ALA A 129 45.45 12.62 -21.66
N TYR A 130 45.94 13.67 -20.99
CA TYR A 130 45.37 14.25 -19.78
C TYR A 130 44.61 15.56 -20.08
N ALA A 131 44.55 15.98 -21.35
CA ALA A 131 43.84 17.16 -21.84
C ALA A 131 42.73 16.74 -22.84
N TYR A 132 42.78 17.21 -24.09
CA TYR A 132 41.76 16.97 -25.12
C TYR A 132 42.16 15.95 -26.19
N GLY A 133 43.30 15.28 -26.04
CA GLY A 133 43.75 14.18 -26.90
C GLY A 133 43.94 14.57 -28.36
N ASP A 134 43.77 13.57 -29.23
CA ASP A 134 43.90 13.66 -30.69
C ASP A 134 42.80 14.47 -31.38
N ARG A 135 41.73 14.81 -30.66
CA ARG A 135 40.61 15.59 -31.21
C ARG A 135 40.79 17.09 -31.04
N GLY A 136 41.50 17.52 -30.00
CA GLY A 136 41.50 18.92 -29.59
C GLY A 136 40.12 19.35 -29.07
N TYR A 137 39.91 20.66 -28.96
CA TYR A 137 38.63 21.22 -28.51
C TYR A 137 38.35 22.57 -29.14
N ASP A 138 37.22 22.63 -29.85
CA ASP A 138 36.82 23.79 -30.66
C ASP A 138 37.95 24.22 -31.63
N THR A 139 37.88 25.45 -32.13
CA THR A 139 38.90 26.07 -32.99
C THR A 139 40.11 26.59 -32.20
N ALA A 140 40.02 26.64 -30.87
CA ALA A 140 41.03 27.24 -30.00
C ALA A 140 42.10 26.25 -29.52
N ILE A 141 41.79 24.95 -29.44
CA ILE A 141 42.71 23.92 -28.94
C ILE A 141 42.96 22.88 -30.04
N PRO A 142 44.16 22.87 -30.65
CA PRO A 142 44.50 21.90 -31.69
C PRO A 142 44.53 20.44 -31.20
N PRO A 143 44.32 19.46 -32.09
CA PRO A 143 44.67 18.06 -31.88
C PRO A 143 46.07 17.86 -31.28
N ASN A 144 46.18 16.98 -30.30
CA ASN A 144 47.44 16.61 -29.64
C ASN A 144 48.20 17.78 -28.99
N ALA A 145 47.52 18.87 -28.65
CA ALA A 145 48.15 19.99 -27.93
C ALA A 145 48.42 19.62 -26.46
N THR A 146 49.65 19.91 -26.00
CA THR A 146 49.95 20.02 -24.57
C THR A 146 49.45 21.37 -24.08
N LEU A 147 48.76 21.39 -22.94
CA LEU A 147 48.21 22.60 -22.36
C LEU A 147 48.90 22.94 -21.05
N THR A 148 49.08 24.24 -20.80
CA THR A 148 49.50 24.74 -19.49
C THR A 148 48.36 25.53 -18.87
N PHE A 149 48.03 25.20 -17.63
CA PHE A 149 47.03 25.93 -16.85
C PHE A 149 47.68 26.55 -15.63
N GLU A 150 47.65 27.88 -15.51
CA GLU A 150 47.82 28.53 -14.22
C GLU A 150 46.50 28.40 -13.47
N VAL A 151 46.50 27.67 -12.36
CA VAL A 151 45.31 27.36 -11.55
C VAL A 151 45.46 27.87 -10.13
N GLU A 152 44.35 28.27 -9.54
CA GLU A 152 44.22 28.67 -8.14
C GLU A 152 43.06 27.89 -7.53
N CYS A 153 43.30 27.09 -6.50
CA CYS A 153 42.25 26.42 -5.74
C CYS A 153 41.70 27.40 -4.71
N LEU A 154 40.52 27.99 -4.95
CA LEU A 154 39.92 28.97 -4.05
C LEU A 154 39.33 28.33 -2.78
N GLY A 155 39.11 27.02 -2.83
CA GLY A 155 38.53 26.22 -1.75
C GLY A 155 37.57 25.17 -2.28
N PHE A 156 36.99 24.39 -1.38
CA PHE A 156 36.10 23.30 -1.73
C PHE A 156 35.07 23.04 -0.64
N TYR A 157 33.94 22.46 -1.01
CA TYR A 157 32.83 22.20 -0.10
C TYR A 157 32.08 20.91 -0.46
N GLN A 158 31.40 20.35 0.53
CA GLN A 158 30.76 19.04 0.38
C GLN A 158 29.43 19.10 -0.39
N HIS A 159 28.65 20.17 -0.19
CA HIS A 159 27.31 20.27 -0.74
C HIS A 159 27.07 21.62 -1.41
N GLN A 160 26.54 21.58 -2.63
CA GLN A 160 26.10 22.77 -3.35
C GLN A 160 24.62 23.04 -3.08
N CYS A 161 24.24 24.32 -3.11
CA CYS A 161 22.85 24.73 -3.00
C CYS A 161 21.98 24.05 -4.07
N SER A 162 20.83 23.49 -3.66
CA SER A 162 19.91 22.77 -4.56
C SER A 162 19.04 23.70 -5.41
N THR A 163 19.06 25.02 -5.15
CA THR A 163 18.32 26.00 -5.96
C THR A 163 19.00 26.18 -7.31
N THR A 164 18.28 25.96 -8.41
CA THR A 164 18.81 25.84 -9.79
C THR A 164 19.75 26.96 -10.23
N ALA A 165 19.57 28.19 -9.74
CA ALA A 165 20.39 29.35 -10.09
C ALA A 165 21.50 29.67 -9.06
N CYS A 166 21.72 28.82 -8.05
CA CYS A 166 22.66 29.06 -6.96
C CYS A 166 23.76 28.00 -6.92
N SER A 167 25.01 28.43 -7.03
CA SER A 167 26.19 27.56 -6.98
C SER A 167 27.01 27.71 -5.70
N LYS A 168 26.40 28.28 -4.65
CA LYS A 168 27.07 28.51 -3.36
C LYS A 168 27.16 27.24 -2.53
N GLU A 169 28.15 27.19 -1.66
CA GLU A 169 28.25 26.21 -0.58
C GLU A 169 26.97 26.21 0.28
N ALA A 170 26.52 25.00 0.64
CA ALA A 170 25.29 24.80 1.35
C ALA A 170 25.47 23.85 2.53
N THR A 171 24.99 24.25 3.71
CA THR A 171 25.06 23.42 4.93
C THR A 171 23.68 23.15 5.52
N MET A 172 22.67 23.96 5.19
CA MET A 172 21.32 23.77 5.72
C MET A 172 20.57 22.69 4.95
N GLN A 173 20.05 21.71 5.66
CA GLN A 173 19.29 20.60 5.08
C GLN A 173 17.79 20.87 5.09
N CYS A 174 17.06 20.25 4.15
CA CYS A 174 15.60 20.20 4.25
C CYS A 174 15.18 19.34 5.46
N PRO A 175 14.47 19.89 6.46
CA PRO A 175 14.05 19.12 7.63
C PRO A 175 13.06 18.01 7.28
N LYS A 176 12.26 18.20 6.22
CA LYS A 176 11.27 17.21 5.80
C LYS A 176 11.91 16.00 5.12
N CYS A 177 12.93 16.20 4.26
CA CYS A 177 13.72 15.09 3.71
C CYS A 177 14.23 14.18 4.82
N ASN A 178 14.86 14.77 5.84
CA ASN A 178 15.41 14.02 6.98
C ASN A 178 14.31 13.29 7.74
N ALA A 179 13.19 13.95 8.02
CA ALA A 179 12.08 13.37 8.77
C ALA A 179 11.44 12.16 8.08
N ILE A 180 11.44 12.10 6.75
CA ILE A 180 10.85 11.00 5.98
C ILE A 180 11.89 10.04 5.36
N GLY A 181 13.18 10.21 5.71
CA GLY A 181 14.25 9.32 5.26
C GLY A 181 14.66 9.47 3.79
N LEU A 182 14.43 10.63 3.16
CA LEU A 182 14.95 10.92 1.82
C LEU A 182 16.39 11.45 1.87
N PRO A 183 17.18 11.28 0.79
CA PRO A 183 18.45 12.00 0.64
C PRO A 183 18.26 13.51 0.86
N PRO A 184 19.07 14.14 1.73
CA PRO A 184 18.89 15.55 2.06
C PRO A 184 19.21 16.45 0.87
N SER A 185 18.32 17.41 0.60
CA SER A 185 18.64 18.58 -0.22
C SER A 185 19.27 19.67 0.66
N TYR A 186 20.28 20.36 0.12
CA TYR A 186 21.08 21.35 0.84
C TYR A 186 20.86 22.76 0.29
N PHE A 187 20.86 23.76 1.18
CA PHE A 187 20.63 25.18 0.85
C PHE A 187 21.65 26.09 1.53
N CYS A 188 22.10 27.12 0.80
CA CYS A 188 23.03 28.12 1.34
C CYS A 188 22.33 29.19 2.20
N SER A 189 21.02 29.37 2.02
CA SER A 189 20.24 30.41 2.72
C SER A 189 18.76 30.04 2.82
N GLN A 190 18.05 30.67 3.75
CA GLN A 190 16.61 30.52 3.90
C GLN A 190 15.85 31.01 2.66
N SER A 191 16.40 32.00 1.94
CA SER A 191 15.81 32.49 0.69
C SER A 191 15.85 31.43 -0.41
N CYS A 192 17.00 30.78 -0.62
CA CYS A 192 17.14 29.67 -1.58
C CYS A 192 16.22 28.50 -1.24
N PHE A 193 16.09 28.16 0.05
CA PHE A 193 15.14 27.13 0.49
C PHE A 193 13.69 27.49 0.12
N LYS A 194 13.25 28.73 0.41
CA LYS A 194 11.89 29.20 0.11
C LYS A 194 11.60 29.21 -1.39
N GLU A 195 12.58 29.60 -2.20
CA GLU A 195 12.47 29.60 -3.67
C GLU A 195 12.33 28.18 -4.23
N PHE A 196 13.08 27.21 -3.69
CA PHE A 196 13.04 25.82 -4.14
C PHE A 196 11.85 25.02 -3.59
N TRP A 197 11.27 25.45 -2.46
CA TRP A 197 10.21 24.73 -1.76
C TRP A 197 8.98 24.36 -2.62
N PRO A 198 8.44 25.23 -3.51
CA PRO A 198 7.24 24.92 -4.29
C PRO A 198 7.39 23.69 -5.19
N SER A 199 8.55 23.48 -5.81
CA SER A 199 8.84 22.30 -6.63
C SER A 199 9.22 21.10 -5.75
N HIS A 200 10.05 21.33 -4.72
CA HIS A 200 10.58 20.27 -3.87
C HIS A 200 9.54 19.57 -2.99
N LYS A 201 8.54 20.31 -2.46
CA LYS A 201 7.49 19.72 -1.62
C LYS A 201 6.68 18.62 -2.34
N ARG A 202 6.71 18.57 -3.68
CA ARG A 202 6.11 17.50 -4.47
C ARG A 202 6.84 16.17 -4.28
N VAL A 203 8.17 16.20 -4.14
CA VAL A 203 9.00 15.01 -3.86
C VAL A 203 8.59 14.39 -2.52
N HIS A 204 8.36 15.22 -1.49
CA HIS A 204 7.85 14.74 -0.19
C HIS A 204 6.49 14.05 -0.33
N LYS A 205 5.54 14.68 -1.03
CA LYS A 205 4.22 14.08 -1.25
C LYS A 205 4.32 12.74 -1.99
N MET A 206 5.23 12.63 -2.96
CA MET A 206 5.45 11.39 -3.69
C MET A 206 6.08 10.30 -2.81
N ALA A 207 7.09 10.66 -2.01
CA ALA A 207 7.75 9.72 -1.11
C ALA A 207 6.82 9.23 0.01
N GLU A 208 6.05 10.12 0.63
CA GLU A 208 5.06 9.76 1.64
C GLU A 208 3.94 8.87 1.05
N ARG A 209 3.53 9.14 -0.20
CA ARG A 209 2.59 8.27 -0.91
C ARG A 209 3.20 6.89 -1.18
N ALA A 210 4.43 6.82 -1.67
CA ALA A 210 5.12 5.56 -1.93
C ALA A 210 5.28 4.74 -0.65
N GLN A 211 5.68 5.36 0.46
CA GLN A 211 5.77 4.70 1.77
C GLN A 211 4.42 4.16 2.26
N ARG A 212 3.32 4.90 2.02
CA ARG A 212 1.96 4.41 2.31
C ARG A 212 1.57 3.24 1.40
N ASP A 213 1.84 3.32 0.11
CA ASP A 213 1.54 2.26 -0.86
C ASP A 213 2.32 0.97 -0.55
N ASP A 214 3.57 1.07 -0.07
CA ASP A 214 4.37 -0.09 0.37
C ASP A 214 3.83 -0.75 1.64
N ALA A 215 3.24 0.03 2.54
CA ALA A 215 2.60 -0.47 3.77
C ALA A 215 1.22 -1.10 3.50
N MET A 216 0.62 -0.86 2.34
CA MET A 216 -0.69 -1.37 1.97
C MET A 216 -0.61 -2.78 1.37
N PRO A 217 -1.68 -3.59 1.53
CA PRO A 217 -1.73 -4.90 0.89
C PRO A 217 -1.55 -4.78 -0.64
N PRO A 218 -0.82 -5.70 -1.30
CA PRO A 218 -0.40 -5.56 -2.69
C PRO A 218 -1.52 -5.23 -3.68
N GLN A 219 -2.72 -5.77 -3.47
CA GLN A 219 -3.88 -5.53 -4.33
C GLN A 219 -4.39 -4.09 -4.34
N PHE A 220 -3.97 -3.27 -3.36
CA PHE A 220 -4.34 -1.85 -3.29
C PHE A 220 -3.24 -0.90 -3.74
N ARG A 221 -2.06 -1.40 -4.12
CA ARG A 221 -0.95 -0.53 -4.58
C ARG A 221 -1.37 0.26 -5.81
N GLY A 222 -1.25 1.58 -5.74
CA GLY A 222 -1.64 2.49 -6.81
C GLY A 222 -3.15 2.69 -6.96
N TYR A 223 -4.00 2.08 -6.11
CA TYR A 223 -5.43 2.34 -6.12
C TYR A 223 -5.72 3.78 -5.67
N THR A 224 -6.54 4.49 -6.45
CA THR A 224 -6.91 5.90 -6.20
C THR A 224 -8.40 6.10 -5.96
N GLY A 225 -9.22 5.04 -6.03
CA GLY A 225 -10.68 5.11 -5.91
C GLY A 225 -11.22 5.26 -4.49
N TRP A 226 -10.45 5.86 -3.58
CA TRP A 226 -10.83 6.04 -2.18
C TRP A 226 -11.98 7.04 -2.05
N THR A 227 -12.99 6.70 -1.27
CA THR A 227 -14.17 7.55 -1.05
C THR A 227 -14.06 8.37 0.23
N SER A 228 -13.26 7.93 1.21
CA SER A 228 -12.91 8.69 2.41
C SER A 228 -11.42 8.55 2.78
N ASP A 229 -11.03 8.87 4.02
CA ASP A 229 -9.70 8.66 4.62
C ASP A 229 -9.45 7.22 5.12
N LEU A 230 -10.45 6.34 5.18
CA LEU A 230 -10.25 4.95 5.58
C LEU A 230 -9.38 4.19 4.56
N ARG A 231 -8.43 3.41 5.05
CA ARG A 231 -7.54 2.58 4.22
C ARG A 231 -7.47 1.17 4.79
N PRO A 232 -7.26 0.14 3.95
CA PRO A 232 -6.95 -1.20 4.42
C PRO A 232 -5.56 -1.24 5.06
N TRP A 233 -5.44 -2.03 6.12
CA TRP A 233 -4.19 -2.32 6.83
C TRP A 233 -3.75 -3.76 6.55
N ALA A 234 -2.54 -4.08 7.00
CA ALA A 234 -2.07 -5.46 6.97
C ALA A 234 -3.05 -6.35 7.78
N ARG A 235 -3.33 -7.55 7.25
CA ARG A 235 -4.18 -8.55 7.92
C ARG A 235 -3.33 -9.43 8.83
N GLY A 236 -3.89 -9.91 9.95
CA GLY A 236 -3.33 -11.04 10.67
C GLY A 236 -3.43 -12.34 9.86
N PRO A 237 -2.74 -13.41 10.28
CA PRO A 237 -2.81 -14.71 9.62
C PRO A 237 -4.25 -15.25 9.59
N ARG A 238 -4.54 -16.12 8.63
CA ARG A 238 -5.81 -16.86 8.60
C ARG A 238 -5.86 -17.82 9.79
N ARG A 239 -7.00 -17.85 10.49
CA ARG A 239 -7.20 -18.68 11.68
C ARG A 239 -7.66 -20.08 11.29
N THR A 240 -7.29 -21.07 12.10
CA THR A 240 -7.57 -22.49 11.86
C THR A 240 -8.76 -22.96 12.69
N VAL A 241 -9.66 -23.73 12.07
CA VAL A 241 -10.78 -24.38 12.76
C VAL A 241 -10.42 -25.86 12.99
N PRO A 242 -10.46 -26.37 14.24
CA PRO A 242 -10.23 -27.78 14.55
C PRO A 242 -11.06 -28.76 13.71
N ASP A 243 -10.48 -29.90 13.37
CA ASP A 243 -11.13 -30.94 12.55
C ASP A 243 -12.38 -31.56 13.20
N SER A 244 -12.51 -31.43 14.53
CA SER A 244 -13.67 -31.91 15.29
C SER A 244 -14.93 -31.06 15.08
N ILE A 245 -14.81 -29.84 14.56
CA ILE A 245 -15.95 -28.95 14.32
C ILE A 245 -16.58 -29.28 12.96
N PRO A 246 -17.90 -29.54 12.90
CA PRO A 246 -18.61 -29.72 11.64
C PRO A 246 -18.43 -28.52 10.71
N ARG A 247 -18.18 -28.77 9.43
CA ARG A 247 -17.82 -27.74 8.45
C ARG A 247 -18.88 -27.66 7.34
N PRO A 248 -19.22 -26.46 6.84
CA PRO A 248 -20.02 -26.32 5.63
C PRO A 248 -19.22 -26.80 4.40
N ASP A 249 -19.91 -27.05 3.28
CA ASP A 249 -19.32 -27.62 2.06
C ASP A 249 -18.22 -26.77 1.41
N TYR A 250 -18.24 -25.46 1.65
CA TYR A 250 -17.26 -24.50 1.15
C TYR A 250 -16.05 -24.31 2.07
N ALA A 251 -16.03 -24.89 3.27
CA ALA A 251 -15.00 -24.59 4.27
C ALA A 251 -13.57 -24.77 3.76
N ASP A 252 -13.34 -25.76 2.89
CA ASP A 252 -12.02 -26.06 2.34
C ASP A 252 -11.84 -25.51 0.91
N GLY A 253 -12.83 -25.72 0.04
CA GLY A 253 -12.76 -25.32 -1.38
C GLY A 253 -13.16 -23.87 -1.68
N GLY A 254 -13.76 -23.19 -0.72
CA GLY A 254 -14.23 -21.81 -0.80
C GLY A 254 -15.41 -21.56 -1.75
N LEU A 255 -16.02 -22.61 -2.29
CA LEU A 255 -17.17 -22.50 -3.21
C LEU A 255 -18.40 -23.16 -2.56
N PRO A 256 -19.52 -22.43 -2.35
CA PRO A 256 -20.74 -22.98 -1.74
C PRO A 256 -21.52 -23.82 -2.76
N ILE A 257 -21.13 -25.09 -2.91
CA ILE A 257 -21.66 -25.99 -3.95
C ILE A 257 -23.17 -26.19 -3.78
N GLY A 258 -23.65 -26.35 -2.54
CA GLY A 258 -25.07 -26.50 -2.21
C GLY A 258 -25.89 -25.31 -2.67
N GLU A 259 -25.42 -24.08 -2.42
CA GLU A 259 -26.10 -22.87 -2.88
C GLU A 259 -26.10 -22.73 -4.40
N MET A 260 -24.97 -23.05 -5.04
CA MET A 260 -24.86 -23.02 -6.49
C MET A 260 -25.83 -24.00 -7.15
N GLN A 261 -26.07 -25.15 -6.53
CA GLN A 261 -27.06 -26.13 -6.98
C GLN A 261 -28.48 -25.61 -6.74
N ASP A 262 -28.79 -25.14 -5.53
CA ASP A 262 -30.10 -24.61 -5.15
C ASP A 262 -30.55 -23.49 -6.09
N ARG A 263 -29.68 -22.53 -6.41
CA ARG A 263 -29.96 -21.43 -7.36
C ARG A 263 -30.32 -21.91 -8.77
N ARG A 264 -29.85 -23.10 -9.18
CA ARG A 264 -30.14 -23.67 -10.52
C ARG A 264 -31.43 -24.47 -10.53
N SER A 265 -31.72 -25.23 -9.47
CA SER A 265 -32.78 -26.23 -9.44
C SER A 265 -34.03 -25.81 -8.67
N ASN A 266 -33.91 -24.94 -7.67
CA ASN A 266 -34.99 -24.60 -6.77
C ASN A 266 -35.45 -23.15 -6.97
N LYS A 267 -36.76 -22.96 -7.00
CA LYS A 267 -37.40 -21.63 -7.15
C LYS A 267 -38.36 -21.33 -6.00
N ARG A 268 -38.39 -22.17 -4.97
CA ARG A 268 -39.31 -22.07 -3.85
C ARG A 268 -38.55 -21.71 -2.58
N ILE A 269 -39.21 -20.93 -1.75
CA ILE A 269 -38.73 -20.64 -0.39
C ILE A 269 -38.92 -21.91 0.45
N TYR A 270 -37.88 -22.29 1.18
CA TYR A 270 -37.91 -23.49 2.01
C TYR A 270 -38.82 -23.28 3.24
N VAL A 271 -39.62 -24.31 3.54
CA VAL A 271 -40.49 -24.33 4.72
C VAL A 271 -39.87 -25.33 5.69
N HIS A 272 -39.29 -24.82 6.77
CA HIS A 272 -38.60 -25.65 7.76
C HIS A 272 -39.61 -26.46 8.57
N ASN A 273 -39.25 -27.70 8.86
CA ASN A 273 -39.98 -28.56 9.78
C ASN A 273 -39.62 -28.27 11.25
N ALA A 274 -40.30 -28.91 12.19
CA ALA A 274 -40.12 -28.65 13.62
C ALA A 274 -38.69 -28.95 14.13
N GLU A 275 -38.04 -30.00 13.64
CA GLU A 275 -36.67 -30.36 14.03
C GLU A 275 -35.65 -29.34 13.51
N GLU A 276 -35.81 -28.93 12.25
CA GLU A 276 -34.96 -27.90 11.63
C GLU A 276 -35.13 -26.54 12.33
N ILE A 277 -36.35 -26.19 12.75
CA ILE A 277 -36.62 -24.97 13.53
C ILE A 277 -35.89 -24.98 14.87
N GLU A 278 -35.86 -26.11 15.59
CA GLU A 278 -35.09 -26.23 16.83
C GLU A 278 -33.57 -26.15 16.59
N GLY A 279 -33.09 -26.73 15.49
CA GLY A 279 -31.71 -26.58 15.04
C GLY A 279 -31.34 -25.11 14.79
N MET A 280 -32.21 -24.37 14.09
CA MET A 280 -32.05 -22.94 13.83
C MET A 280 -32.09 -22.09 15.11
N ARG A 281 -33.00 -22.40 16.06
CA ARG A 281 -33.04 -21.74 17.38
C ARG A 281 -31.73 -21.92 18.14
N HIS A 282 -31.18 -23.14 18.10
CA HIS A 282 -29.90 -23.44 18.74
C HIS A 282 -28.74 -22.66 18.08
N ALA A 283 -28.64 -22.70 16.76
CA ALA A 283 -27.61 -21.98 16.00
C ALA A 283 -27.69 -20.47 16.24
N ALA A 284 -28.90 -19.90 16.23
CA ALA A 284 -29.13 -18.47 16.43
C ALA A 284 -28.75 -17.98 17.83
N ARG A 285 -29.02 -18.77 18.88
CA ARG A 285 -28.55 -18.46 20.24
C ARG A 285 -27.02 -18.43 20.30
N ILE A 286 -26.34 -19.38 19.67
CA ILE A 286 -24.87 -19.42 19.61
C ILE A 286 -24.33 -18.21 18.85
N ALA A 287 -24.88 -17.89 17.68
CA ALA A 287 -24.50 -16.72 16.90
C ALA A 287 -24.65 -15.43 17.73
N ARG A 288 -25.76 -15.29 18.47
CA ARG A 288 -25.98 -14.17 19.39
C ARG A 288 -24.88 -14.03 20.43
N GLU A 289 -24.54 -15.12 21.10
CA GLU A 289 -23.48 -15.12 22.13
C GLU A 289 -22.10 -14.75 21.55
N ILE A 290 -21.83 -15.14 20.30
CA ILE A 290 -20.61 -14.79 19.57
C ILE A 290 -20.59 -13.29 19.23
N LEU A 291 -21.70 -12.73 18.71
CA LEU A 291 -21.81 -11.28 18.50
C LEU A 291 -21.65 -10.51 19.80
N ASP A 292 -22.24 -11.00 20.91
CA ASP A 292 -22.07 -10.39 22.23
C ASP A 292 -20.60 -10.38 22.67
N ALA A 293 -19.83 -11.43 22.37
CA ALA A 293 -18.40 -11.48 22.63
C ALA A 293 -17.61 -10.49 21.77
N GLY A 294 -17.87 -10.45 20.45
CA GLY A 294 -17.25 -9.50 19.53
C GLY A 294 -17.57 -8.04 19.90
N GLY A 295 -18.83 -7.76 20.21
CA GLY A 295 -19.30 -6.45 20.65
C GLY A 295 -18.63 -6.00 21.96
N ARG A 296 -18.36 -6.89 22.92
CA ARG A 296 -17.61 -6.56 24.15
C ARG A 296 -16.14 -6.24 23.90
N ALA A 297 -15.55 -6.73 22.81
CA ALA A 297 -14.16 -6.46 22.46
C ALA A 297 -13.95 -5.09 21.81
N VAL A 298 -15.01 -4.45 21.30
CA VAL A 298 -14.94 -3.12 20.70
C VAL A 298 -14.53 -2.09 21.76
N SER A 299 -13.45 -1.36 21.50
CA SER A 299 -12.94 -0.25 22.30
C SER A 299 -11.99 0.60 21.45
N VAL A 300 -11.75 1.86 21.83
CA VAL A 300 -10.77 2.72 21.15
C VAL A 300 -9.39 2.05 21.20
N GLY A 301 -8.72 1.96 20.05
CA GLY A 301 -7.40 1.35 19.90
C GLY A 301 -7.40 -0.15 19.60
N VAL A 302 -8.52 -0.86 19.81
CA VAL A 302 -8.65 -2.28 19.43
C VAL A 302 -8.71 -2.40 17.91
N THR A 303 -8.04 -3.41 17.34
CA THR A 303 -8.05 -3.63 15.89
C THR A 303 -9.21 -4.54 15.46
N CYS A 304 -9.65 -4.41 14.21
CA CYS A 304 -10.66 -5.32 13.68
C CYS A 304 -10.14 -6.77 13.62
N ASP A 305 -8.85 -7.00 13.35
CA ASP A 305 -8.20 -8.33 13.41
C ASP A 305 -8.26 -8.98 14.80
N GLU A 306 -8.26 -8.15 15.86
CA GLU A 306 -8.43 -8.59 17.25
C GLU A 306 -9.90 -8.93 17.55
N ILE A 307 -10.86 -8.16 17.03
CA ILE A 307 -12.29 -8.51 17.09
C ILE A 307 -12.55 -9.85 16.38
N ASP A 308 -11.97 -10.05 15.18
CA ASP A 308 -12.00 -11.33 14.47
C ASP A 308 -11.41 -12.47 15.29
N ARG A 309 -10.34 -12.23 16.06
CA ARG A 309 -9.79 -13.24 16.98
C ARG A 309 -10.82 -13.66 18.01
N VAL A 310 -11.42 -12.69 18.71
CA VAL A 310 -12.40 -12.93 19.76
C VAL A 310 -13.62 -13.66 19.21
N VAL A 311 -14.13 -13.23 18.06
CA VAL A 311 -15.26 -13.88 17.39
C VAL A 311 -14.91 -15.30 16.96
N HIS A 312 -13.74 -15.52 16.35
CA HIS A 312 -13.27 -16.84 15.96
C HIS A 312 -13.19 -17.78 17.17
N GLU A 313 -12.47 -17.39 18.22
CA GLU A 313 -12.31 -18.19 19.45
C GLU A 313 -13.65 -18.50 20.11
N ALA A 314 -14.52 -17.50 20.26
CA ALA A 314 -15.87 -17.68 20.80
C ALA A 314 -16.72 -18.65 19.96
N THR A 315 -16.49 -18.70 18.65
CA THR A 315 -17.14 -19.64 17.73
C THR A 315 -16.63 -21.07 17.95
N ILE A 316 -15.30 -21.25 18.03
CA ILE A 316 -14.68 -22.56 18.28
C ILE A 316 -15.10 -23.13 19.64
N GLU A 317 -15.10 -22.30 20.69
CA GLU A 317 -15.50 -22.68 22.05
C GLU A 317 -16.94 -23.22 22.12
N ARG A 318 -17.80 -22.79 21.18
CA ARG A 318 -19.20 -23.23 21.07
C ARG A 318 -19.39 -24.42 20.14
N GLY A 319 -18.30 -25.01 19.64
CA GLY A 319 -18.34 -26.14 18.71
C GLY A 319 -18.89 -25.77 17.33
N ALA A 320 -18.81 -24.49 16.96
CA ALA A 320 -19.38 -23.94 15.73
C ALA A 320 -18.28 -23.63 14.70
N TYR A 321 -18.67 -23.54 13.43
CA TYR A 321 -17.81 -23.03 12.36
C TYR A 321 -18.18 -21.57 12.04
N PRO A 322 -17.20 -20.64 11.92
CA PRO A 322 -17.49 -19.27 11.52
C PRO A 322 -17.80 -19.22 10.02
N SER A 323 -19.07 -19.12 9.65
CA SER A 323 -19.55 -19.29 8.26
C SER A 323 -18.84 -18.38 7.25
N PRO A 324 -18.49 -17.11 7.55
CA PRO A 324 -17.76 -16.27 6.60
C PRO A 324 -16.39 -16.86 6.22
N LEU A 325 -15.76 -17.66 7.09
CA LEU A 325 -14.42 -18.17 6.84
C LEU A 325 -14.38 -19.06 5.60
N ASN A 326 -13.59 -18.62 4.61
CA ASN A 326 -13.45 -19.22 3.29
C ASN A 326 -14.67 -19.15 2.37
N TYR A 327 -15.81 -18.61 2.79
CA TYR A 327 -16.97 -18.46 1.92
C TYR A 327 -16.61 -17.55 0.73
N HIS A 328 -16.66 -18.07 -0.50
CA HIS A 328 -16.10 -17.40 -1.69
C HIS A 328 -14.65 -16.91 -1.53
N SER A 329 -13.85 -17.62 -0.72
CA SER A 329 -12.49 -17.25 -0.33
C SER A 329 -12.38 -16.00 0.56
N PHE A 330 -13.45 -15.61 1.28
CA PHE A 330 -13.36 -14.58 2.32
C PHE A 330 -12.35 -15.01 3.40
N PRO A 331 -11.42 -14.13 3.81
CA PRO A 331 -10.22 -14.54 4.53
C PRO A 331 -10.36 -14.59 6.06
N LYS A 332 -11.49 -14.15 6.62
CA LYS A 332 -11.71 -13.92 8.05
C LYS A 332 -12.98 -14.60 8.54
N SER A 333 -13.19 -14.61 9.86
CA SER A 333 -14.28 -15.34 10.52
C SER A 333 -15.53 -14.48 10.73
N VAL A 334 -15.41 -13.18 10.52
CA VAL A 334 -16.43 -12.16 10.76
C VAL A 334 -16.20 -11.00 9.78
N CYS A 335 -17.23 -10.23 9.47
CA CYS A 335 -17.04 -8.93 8.80
C CYS A 335 -17.00 -7.81 9.85
N THR A 336 -16.14 -6.82 9.62
CA THR A 336 -16.05 -5.60 10.44
C THR A 336 -16.09 -4.37 9.54
N SER A 337 -17.21 -3.66 9.54
CA SER A 337 -17.49 -2.58 8.60
C SER A 337 -17.47 -1.24 9.33
N VAL A 338 -16.37 -0.50 9.17
CA VAL A 338 -16.12 0.78 9.85
C VAL A 338 -16.56 1.96 8.99
N ASN A 339 -17.29 2.91 9.58
CA ASN A 339 -17.66 4.19 8.98
C ASN A 339 -18.34 4.08 7.59
N GLU A 340 -17.65 4.41 6.50
CA GLU A 340 -18.23 4.39 5.15
C GLU A 340 -18.32 2.99 4.54
N VAL A 341 -17.74 1.99 5.20
CA VAL A 341 -17.90 0.59 4.81
C VAL A 341 -19.34 0.18 5.09
N ILE A 342 -20.05 -0.18 4.03
CA ILE A 342 -21.45 -0.61 4.04
C ILE A 342 -21.56 -2.01 4.64
N CYS A 343 -20.80 -2.95 4.10
CA CYS A 343 -20.78 -4.36 4.52
C CYS A 343 -19.48 -5.03 4.06
N HIS A 344 -19.26 -6.26 4.54
CA HIS A 344 -18.15 -7.13 4.14
C HIS A 344 -16.75 -6.53 4.31
N GLY A 345 -16.57 -5.58 5.23
CA GLY A 345 -15.24 -5.10 5.59
C GLY A 345 -14.40 -6.24 6.14
N ILE A 346 -13.21 -6.45 5.57
CA ILE A 346 -12.29 -7.50 6.00
C ILE A 346 -11.54 -7.05 7.27
N PRO A 347 -11.62 -7.80 8.39
CA PRO A 347 -10.82 -7.53 9.57
C PRO A 347 -9.31 -7.37 9.29
N ASP A 348 -8.75 -6.25 9.70
CA ASP A 348 -7.34 -5.90 9.56
C ASP A 348 -6.76 -5.21 10.80
N LYS A 349 -5.47 -4.84 10.74
CA LYS A 349 -4.74 -4.24 11.86
C LYS A 349 -5.01 -2.75 12.08
N ARG A 350 -6.02 -2.15 11.43
CA ARG A 350 -6.42 -0.77 11.73
C ARG A 350 -6.98 -0.71 13.16
N PRO A 351 -6.41 0.11 14.06
CA PRO A 351 -7.05 0.37 15.35
C PRO A 351 -8.32 1.20 15.14
N LEU A 352 -9.40 0.83 15.81
CA LEU A 352 -10.61 1.64 15.93
C LEU A 352 -10.27 2.98 16.60
N ARG A 353 -10.88 4.05 16.12
CA ARG A 353 -10.63 5.41 16.60
C ARG A 353 -11.83 5.93 17.38
N ASP A 354 -11.56 6.85 18.31
CA ASP A 354 -12.60 7.61 18.99
C ASP A 354 -13.48 8.32 17.94
N GLY A 355 -14.79 8.10 18.02
CA GLY A 355 -15.78 8.63 17.07
C GLY A 355 -16.11 7.72 15.88
N ASP A 356 -15.43 6.57 15.71
CA ASP A 356 -15.81 5.57 14.70
C ASP A 356 -17.18 4.94 15.04
N ILE A 357 -17.90 4.51 14.00
CA ILE A 357 -18.92 3.47 14.13
C ILE A 357 -18.40 2.20 13.46
N VAL A 358 -18.71 1.03 14.02
CA VAL A 358 -18.28 -0.26 13.48
C VAL A 358 -19.41 -1.28 13.55
N ASN A 359 -19.80 -1.85 12.41
CA ASN A 359 -20.66 -3.02 12.36
C ASN A 359 -19.82 -4.30 12.50
N ILE A 360 -20.32 -5.25 13.28
CA ILE A 360 -19.78 -6.61 13.39
C ILE A 360 -20.86 -7.58 12.93
N ASP A 361 -20.54 -8.36 11.91
CA ASP A 361 -21.47 -9.27 11.25
C ASP A 361 -21.05 -10.72 11.41
N VAL A 362 -21.87 -11.48 12.14
CA VAL A 362 -21.57 -12.80 12.68
C VAL A 362 -22.54 -13.82 12.11
N THR A 363 -21.99 -14.82 11.43
CA THR A 363 -22.74 -16.02 11.08
C THR A 363 -22.08 -17.28 11.64
N ALA A 364 -22.81 -18.06 12.43
CA ALA A 364 -22.33 -19.33 12.97
C ALA A 364 -22.98 -20.52 12.27
N PHE A 365 -22.18 -21.52 11.88
CA PHE A 365 -22.66 -22.81 11.41
C PHE A 365 -22.60 -23.83 12.54
N VAL A 366 -23.77 -24.35 12.93
CA VAL A 366 -23.94 -25.27 14.06
C VAL A 366 -24.85 -26.41 13.63
N ASN A 367 -24.36 -27.65 13.76
CA ASN A 367 -25.15 -28.86 13.54
C ASN A 367 -25.92 -28.87 12.20
N GLY A 368 -25.31 -28.36 11.12
CA GLY A 368 -25.92 -28.34 9.80
C GLY A 368 -26.70 -27.07 9.46
N PHE A 369 -26.75 -26.08 10.34
CA PHE A 369 -27.53 -24.85 10.14
C PHE A 369 -26.68 -23.58 10.35
N HIS A 370 -26.88 -22.59 9.49
CA HIS A 370 -26.34 -21.24 9.63
C HIS A 370 -27.34 -20.34 10.36
N ALA A 371 -26.85 -19.47 11.25
CA ALA A 371 -27.65 -18.38 11.80
C ALA A 371 -26.84 -17.09 11.81
N ASP A 372 -27.52 -15.99 11.46
CA ASP A 372 -26.89 -14.73 11.07
C ASP A 372 -27.48 -13.53 11.79
N LEU A 373 -26.61 -12.61 12.18
CA LEU A 373 -26.96 -11.35 12.82
C LEU A 373 -25.77 -10.38 12.83
N ASN A 374 -26.09 -9.09 12.84
CA ASN A 374 -25.12 -8.03 12.98
C ASN A 374 -25.67 -6.84 13.78
N GLU A 375 -24.76 -6.09 14.40
CA GLU A 375 -25.07 -4.83 15.08
C GLU A 375 -23.97 -3.80 14.78
N THR A 376 -24.37 -2.52 14.68
CA THR A 376 -23.43 -1.39 14.62
C THR A 376 -23.17 -0.84 16.02
N PHE A 377 -21.90 -0.78 16.42
CA PHE A 377 -21.41 -0.25 17.70
C PHE A 377 -20.86 1.17 17.55
N LEU A 378 -21.02 1.97 18.61
CA LEU A 378 -20.45 3.30 18.75
C LEU A 378 -19.10 3.20 19.47
N VAL A 379 -18.01 3.69 18.87
CA VAL A 379 -16.66 3.62 19.45
C VAL A 379 -16.30 4.96 20.09
N GLY A 380 -16.26 5.00 21.42
CA GLY A 380 -15.98 6.20 22.19
C GLY A 380 -17.01 7.31 21.95
N ASN A 381 -16.54 8.53 21.72
CA ASN A 381 -17.32 9.76 21.58
C ASN A 381 -17.83 9.96 20.15
N VAL A 382 -18.76 9.12 19.71
CA VAL A 382 -19.42 9.30 18.40
C VAL A 382 -20.28 10.57 18.40
N ASP A 383 -20.21 11.32 17.29
CA ASP A 383 -20.99 12.53 17.08
C ASP A 383 -22.51 12.25 16.91
N GLU A 384 -23.32 13.32 16.93
CA GLU A 384 -24.78 13.21 16.88
C GLU A 384 -25.28 12.60 15.56
N GLU A 385 -24.65 12.92 14.43
CA GLU A 385 -25.04 12.38 13.13
C GLU A 385 -24.77 10.86 13.04
N GLY A 386 -23.67 10.38 13.63
CA GLY A 386 -23.37 8.95 13.74
C GLY A 386 -24.37 8.23 14.64
N ARG A 387 -24.68 8.79 15.81
CA ARG A 387 -25.71 8.23 16.72
C ARG A 387 -27.08 8.16 16.06
N LYS A 388 -27.49 9.23 15.38
CA LYS A 388 -28.74 9.29 14.60
C LYS A 388 -28.78 8.25 13.49
N LEU A 389 -27.67 8.05 12.76
CA LEU A 389 -27.57 7.04 11.71
C LEU A 389 -27.74 5.62 12.26
N VAL A 390 -27.01 5.27 13.32
CA VAL A 390 -27.09 3.95 13.96
C VAL A 390 -28.50 3.68 14.48
N ARG A 391 -29.11 4.65 15.16
CA ARG A 391 -30.51 4.54 15.60
C ARG A 391 -31.48 4.39 14.42
N CYS A 392 -31.26 5.12 13.33
CA CYS A 392 -32.08 5.00 12.13
C CYS A 392 -32.01 3.60 11.52
N ALA A 393 -30.82 3.00 11.44
CA ALA A 393 -30.65 1.63 10.93
C ALA A 393 -31.40 0.61 11.80
N PHE A 394 -31.31 0.74 13.13
CA PHE A 394 -32.08 -0.08 14.07
C PHE A 394 -33.58 0.04 13.86
N GLU A 395 -34.11 1.27 13.80
CA GLU A 395 -35.55 1.53 13.64
C GLU A 395 -36.08 1.12 12.26
N CYS A 396 -35.22 1.13 11.23
CA CYS A 396 -35.52 0.57 9.92
C CYS A 396 -35.74 -0.95 10.00
N LEU A 397 -34.83 -1.69 10.68
CA LEU A 397 -34.99 -3.12 10.90
C LEU A 397 -36.23 -3.42 11.75
N GLN A 398 -36.36 -2.76 12.90
CA GLN A 398 -37.50 -2.90 13.82
C GLN A 398 -38.83 -2.77 13.09
N GLY A 399 -39.01 -1.69 12.32
CA GLY A 399 -40.25 -1.46 11.59
C GLY A 399 -40.57 -2.50 10.53
N ALA A 400 -39.55 -3.15 9.95
CA ALA A 400 -39.74 -4.24 9.00
C ALA A 400 -40.09 -5.56 9.71
N VAL A 401 -39.44 -5.86 10.83
CA VAL A 401 -39.73 -7.05 11.66
C VAL A 401 -41.17 -7.02 12.17
N GLU A 402 -41.67 -5.86 12.62
CA GLU A 402 -43.08 -5.67 13.04
C GLU A 402 -44.12 -6.03 11.98
N MET A 403 -43.75 -5.99 10.69
CA MET A 403 -44.65 -6.35 9.60
C MET A 403 -44.72 -7.86 9.36
N CYS A 404 -43.74 -8.63 9.84
CA CYS A 404 -43.56 -10.02 9.47
C CYS A 404 -44.66 -10.92 10.08
N ARG A 405 -45.42 -11.58 9.21
CA ARG A 405 -46.45 -12.57 9.54
C ARG A 405 -46.88 -13.31 8.26
N PRO A 406 -47.55 -14.46 8.36
CA PRO A 406 -48.08 -15.15 7.19
C PRO A 406 -48.94 -14.23 6.32
N GLY A 407 -48.76 -14.32 5.00
CA GLY A 407 -49.53 -13.54 4.03
C GLY A 407 -48.94 -12.18 3.65
N VAL A 408 -47.87 -11.72 4.32
CA VAL A 408 -47.15 -10.49 3.93
C VAL A 408 -46.15 -10.78 2.82
N ASP A 409 -46.10 -9.94 1.80
CA ASP A 409 -45.15 -10.08 0.70
C ASP A 409 -43.77 -9.55 1.09
N TYR A 410 -42.71 -10.27 0.71
CA TYR A 410 -41.33 -9.86 1.00
C TYR A 410 -40.99 -8.49 0.42
N SER A 411 -41.61 -8.11 -0.70
CA SER A 411 -41.40 -6.81 -1.34
C SER A 411 -41.86 -5.62 -0.50
N ASP A 412 -42.80 -5.82 0.43
CA ASP A 412 -43.40 -4.73 1.21
C ASP A 412 -42.45 -4.17 2.27
N LEU A 413 -41.51 -4.98 2.76
CA LEU A 413 -40.53 -4.61 3.77
C LEU A 413 -39.69 -3.40 3.34
N GLY A 414 -39.22 -3.40 2.09
CA GLY A 414 -38.39 -2.32 1.57
C GLY A 414 -39.10 -0.97 1.51
N ALA A 415 -40.42 -0.95 1.35
CA ALA A 415 -41.21 0.28 1.39
C ALA A 415 -41.26 0.90 2.81
N ARG A 416 -41.39 0.07 3.85
CA ARG A 416 -41.34 0.51 5.25
C ARG A 416 -39.95 1.01 5.63
N ILE A 417 -38.90 0.26 5.29
CA ILE A 417 -37.49 0.63 5.56
C ILE A 417 -37.16 1.96 4.90
N THR A 418 -37.45 2.12 3.60
CA THR A 418 -37.17 3.35 2.85
C THR A 418 -37.89 4.56 3.45
N ARG A 419 -39.14 4.40 3.90
CA ARG A 419 -39.90 5.49 4.52
C ARG A 419 -39.23 5.95 5.81
N ARG A 420 -38.83 5.02 6.68
CA ARG A 420 -38.16 5.34 7.94
C ARG A 420 -36.81 6.00 7.70
N ALA A 421 -35.99 5.46 6.79
CA ALA A 421 -34.68 6.02 6.46
C ALA A 421 -34.79 7.49 5.99
N LYS A 422 -35.73 7.77 5.08
CA LYS A 422 -35.98 9.11 4.57
C LYS A 422 -36.40 10.12 5.64
N GLN A 423 -37.14 9.70 6.67
CA GLN A 423 -37.51 10.58 7.78
C GLN A 423 -36.30 11.06 8.59
N SER A 424 -35.20 10.29 8.60
CA SER A 424 -33.93 10.69 9.21
C SER A 424 -33.01 11.44 8.23
N GLY A 425 -33.40 11.63 6.97
CA GLY A 425 -32.53 12.17 5.93
C GLY A 425 -31.51 11.17 5.38
N CYS A 426 -31.68 9.88 5.65
CA CYS A 426 -30.77 8.82 5.21
C CYS A 426 -31.28 8.12 3.93
N SER A 427 -30.40 7.36 3.27
CA SER A 427 -30.73 6.53 2.11
C SER A 427 -30.54 5.04 2.40
N VAL A 428 -31.03 4.19 1.49
CA VAL A 428 -31.03 2.72 1.64
C VAL A 428 -30.23 2.11 0.51
N VAL A 429 -29.22 1.31 0.84
CA VAL A 429 -28.39 0.57 -0.12
C VAL A 429 -29.24 -0.39 -0.95
N ARG A 430 -28.85 -0.60 -2.22
CA ARG A 430 -29.63 -1.40 -3.19
C ARG A 430 -28.93 -2.65 -3.70
N SER A 431 -27.61 -2.74 -3.54
CA SER A 431 -26.79 -3.80 -4.12
C SER A 431 -26.79 -5.08 -3.27
N TYR A 432 -27.21 -4.99 -2.01
CA TYR A 432 -27.26 -6.07 -1.04
C TYR A 432 -28.67 -6.19 -0.45
N CYS A 433 -29.04 -7.39 0.00
CA CYS A 433 -30.39 -7.73 0.44
C CYS A 433 -30.35 -8.84 1.50
N GLY A 434 -31.39 -8.89 2.34
CA GLY A 434 -31.64 -10.05 3.18
C GLY A 434 -31.84 -11.32 2.36
N HIS A 435 -31.72 -12.46 3.00
CA HIS A 435 -31.74 -13.76 2.32
C HIS A 435 -32.46 -14.84 3.13
N GLY A 436 -32.91 -15.90 2.45
CA GLY A 436 -33.22 -17.15 3.13
C GLY A 436 -31.95 -17.73 3.74
N ILE A 437 -32.10 -18.36 4.91
CA ILE A 437 -31.00 -18.97 5.65
C ILE A 437 -31.48 -20.24 6.34
N GLY A 438 -30.58 -21.23 6.45
CA GLY A 438 -30.86 -22.52 7.07
C GLY A 438 -29.66 -23.45 6.90
N ALA A 439 -29.88 -24.60 6.25
CA ALA A 439 -28.77 -25.47 5.86
C ALA A 439 -27.81 -24.85 4.83
N LEU A 440 -28.29 -23.84 4.11
CA LEU A 440 -27.50 -23.00 3.21
C LEU A 440 -27.27 -21.64 3.87
N PHE A 441 -26.12 -21.04 3.64
CA PHE A 441 -25.79 -19.72 4.18
C PHE A 441 -26.67 -18.66 3.50
N HIS A 442 -26.73 -18.65 2.16
CA HIS A 442 -27.60 -17.78 1.39
C HIS A 442 -28.50 -18.56 0.40
N THR A 443 -29.82 -18.46 0.57
CA THR A 443 -30.82 -19.05 -0.34
C THR A 443 -32.04 -18.12 -0.52
N SER A 444 -33.05 -18.57 -1.25
CA SER A 444 -34.30 -17.84 -1.43
C SER A 444 -35.08 -17.69 -0.10
N PRO A 445 -35.74 -16.54 0.13
CA PRO A 445 -35.93 -15.43 -0.79
C PRO A 445 -34.81 -14.38 -0.71
N ASN A 446 -34.60 -13.64 -1.79
CA ASN A 446 -33.87 -12.36 -1.71
C ASN A 446 -34.83 -11.27 -1.23
N ILE A 447 -34.42 -10.47 -0.24
CA ILE A 447 -35.27 -9.49 0.46
C ILE A 447 -34.63 -8.08 0.35
N PRO A 448 -34.92 -7.33 -0.72
CA PRO A 448 -34.37 -5.99 -0.91
C PRO A 448 -34.95 -4.99 0.09
N HIS A 449 -34.09 -4.14 0.63
CA HIS A 449 -34.46 -3.16 1.67
C HIS A 449 -35.05 -1.84 1.11
N TYR A 450 -35.04 -1.66 -0.21
CA TYR A 450 -35.51 -0.44 -0.86
C TYR A 450 -36.95 -0.55 -1.39
N ALA A 451 -37.66 0.58 -1.44
CA ALA A 451 -39.04 0.64 -1.93
C ALA A 451 -39.16 0.32 -3.43
N LYS A 452 -40.33 -0.18 -3.85
CA LYS A 452 -40.63 -0.56 -5.25
C LYS A 452 -39.66 -1.61 -5.83
N ASN A 453 -39.09 -2.45 -4.97
CA ASN A 453 -38.37 -3.64 -5.39
C ASN A 453 -39.34 -4.66 -6.03
N LYS A 454 -38.79 -5.69 -6.67
CA LYS A 454 -39.54 -6.74 -7.37
C LYS A 454 -39.34 -8.12 -6.73
N ALA A 455 -39.08 -8.15 -5.42
CA ALA A 455 -38.95 -9.42 -4.70
C ALA A 455 -40.21 -10.27 -4.89
N LYS A 456 -40.01 -11.59 -4.95
CA LYS A 456 -41.09 -12.54 -5.15
C LYS A 456 -41.29 -13.35 -3.88
N GLY A 457 -42.55 -13.69 -3.63
CA GLY A 457 -42.93 -14.59 -2.55
C GLY A 457 -43.68 -13.88 -1.44
N THR A 458 -44.42 -14.70 -0.71
CA THR A 458 -45.24 -14.31 0.42
C THR A 458 -44.81 -15.14 1.62
N MET A 459 -44.73 -14.52 2.78
CA MET A 459 -44.34 -15.18 4.03
C MET A 459 -45.32 -16.30 4.39
N LYS A 460 -44.79 -17.44 4.82
CA LYS A 460 -45.55 -18.58 5.34
C LYS A 460 -44.89 -19.10 6.60
N VAL A 461 -45.69 -19.73 7.46
CA VAL A 461 -45.20 -20.40 8.68
C VAL A 461 -44.04 -21.34 8.32
N GLY A 462 -42.96 -21.28 9.09
CA GLY A 462 -41.75 -22.08 8.87
C GLY A 462 -40.74 -21.48 7.88
N HIS A 463 -41.02 -20.35 7.25
CA HIS A 463 -39.98 -19.60 6.54
C HIS A 463 -38.97 -19.02 7.53
N ILE A 464 -37.68 -19.17 7.22
CA ILE A 464 -36.58 -18.58 7.98
C ILE A 464 -35.71 -17.75 7.03
N PHE A 465 -35.43 -16.51 7.41
CA PHE A 465 -34.72 -15.53 6.57
C PHE A 465 -34.13 -14.39 7.40
N THR A 466 -33.28 -13.58 6.79
CA THR A 466 -32.69 -12.36 7.37
C THR A 466 -33.38 -11.10 6.87
N ILE A 467 -33.40 -10.06 7.71
CA ILE A 467 -33.62 -8.67 7.29
C ILE A 467 -32.41 -7.88 7.81
N GLU A 468 -31.71 -7.16 6.94
CA GLU A 468 -30.37 -6.63 7.22
C GLU A 468 -30.13 -5.22 6.62
N PRO A 469 -31.00 -4.22 6.88
CA PRO A 469 -30.98 -2.96 6.14
C PRO A 469 -29.69 -2.17 6.38
N MET A 470 -28.94 -1.95 5.31
CA MET A 470 -27.81 -1.02 5.25
C MET A 470 -28.30 0.39 4.92
N ILE A 471 -28.11 1.32 5.86
CA ILE A 471 -28.57 2.70 5.80
C ILE A 471 -27.37 3.63 5.68
N ASN A 472 -27.36 4.49 4.67
CA ASN A 472 -26.29 5.46 4.43
C ASN A 472 -26.73 6.86 4.88
N LEU A 473 -25.81 7.62 5.46
CA LEU A 473 -26.03 9.04 5.74
C LEU A 473 -26.14 9.85 4.43
N GLY A 474 -25.35 9.49 3.42
CA GLY A 474 -25.34 10.09 2.09
C GLY A 474 -26.19 9.33 1.06
N GLY A 475 -25.70 9.26 -0.17
CA GLY A 475 -26.33 8.53 -1.28
C GLY A 475 -26.31 7.00 -1.12
N TYR A 476 -27.14 6.30 -1.90
CA TYR A 476 -27.27 4.84 -1.81
C TYR A 476 -26.23 4.07 -2.66
N ASP A 477 -25.50 4.78 -3.52
CA ASP A 477 -24.54 4.18 -4.44
C ASP A 477 -23.32 3.65 -3.71
N ASP A 478 -22.87 2.46 -4.10
CA ASP A 478 -21.69 1.80 -3.56
C ASP A 478 -20.57 1.62 -4.61
N ILE A 479 -19.37 1.34 -4.11
CA ILE A 479 -18.25 0.78 -4.85
C ILE A 479 -17.60 -0.34 -4.05
N THR A 480 -17.05 -1.34 -4.73
CA THR A 480 -16.28 -2.41 -4.10
C THR A 480 -14.78 -2.12 -4.21
N TRP A 481 -14.06 -2.31 -3.12
CA TRP A 481 -12.60 -2.19 -3.09
C TRP A 481 -11.90 -3.31 -3.89
N PRO A 482 -10.61 -3.12 -4.26
CA PRO A 482 -9.80 -4.14 -4.96
C PRO A 482 -9.64 -5.50 -4.25
N ASP A 483 -10.03 -5.62 -2.98
CA ASP A 483 -10.08 -6.90 -2.28
C ASP A 483 -11.28 -7.78 -2.68
N ASN A 484 -12.19 -7.25 -3.52
CA ASN A 484 -13.43 -7.87 -4.00
C ASN A 484 -14.51 -8.10 -2.93
N TRP A 485 -14.35 -7.52 -1.73
CA TRP A 485 -15.27 -7.73 -0.61
C TRP A 485 -15.75 -6.42 -0.02
N THR A 486 -14.84 -5.53 0.37
CA THR A 486 -15.18 -4.34 1.15
C THR A 486 -16.03 -3.40 0.29
N ALA A 487 -17.32 -3.30 0.61
CA ALA A 487 -18.27 -2.43 -0.05
C ALA A 487 -18.32 -1.10 0.69
N VAL A 488 -18.11 0.02 0.00
CA VAL A 488 -18.11 1.36 0.61
C VAL A 488 -19.09 2.29 -0.08
N THR A 489 -19.59 3.29 0.65
CA THR A 489 -20.39 4.35 0.06
C THR A 489 -19.58 5.12 -0.98
N ARG A 490 -20.19 5.46 -2.11
CA ARG A 490 -19.53 6.18 -3.21
C ARG A 490 -19.14 7.60 -2.83
N ASP A 491 -19.85 8.23 -1.90
CA ASP A 491 -19.60 9.61 -1.46
C ASP A 491 -18.76 9.70 -0.18
N GLY A 492 -18.35 8.57 0.41
CA GLY A 492 -17.53 8.52 1.62
C GLY A 492 -18.29 8.80 2.91
N SER A 493 -19.62 8.95 2.86
CA SER A 493 -20.45 9.11 4.05
C SER A 493 -20.57 7.79 4.82
N ARG A 494 -20.82 7.89 6.13
CA ARG A 494 -21.02 6.71 7.00
C ARG A 494 -22.23 5.87 6.59
N SER A 495 -22.13 4.57 6.84
CA SER A 495 -23.19 3.56 6.72
C SER A 495 -23.36 2.82 8.06
N ALA A 496 -24.58 2.35 8.34
CA ALA A 496 -24.87 1.52 9.50
C ALA A 496 -25.84 0.40 9.13
N GLN A 497 -25.71 -0.74 9.81
CA GLN A 497 -26.48 -1.94 9.57
C GLN A 497 -26.84 -2.63 10.89
N PHE A 498 -28.02 -3.24 10.91
CA PHE A 498 -28.46 -4.19 11.92
C PHE A 498 -29.11 -5.37 11.19
N GLU A 499 -29.04 -6.55 11.79
CA GLU A 499 -29.63 -7.75 11.21
C GLU A 499 -30.17 -8.70 12.25
N HIS A 500 -31.26 -9.38 11.88
CA HIS A 500 -31.73 -10.57 12.58
C HIS A 500 -32.13 -11.68 11.60
N THR A 501 -31.77 -12.92 11.95
CA THR A 501 -32.45 -14.13 11.48
C THR A 501 -33.83 -14.27 12.15
N LEU A 502 -34.86 -14.46 11.34
CA LEU A 502 -36.28 -14.46 11.71
C LEU A 502 -36.97 -15.76 11.30
N LEU A 503 -37.94 -16.22 12.11
CA LEU A 503 -38.83 -17.35 11.80
C LEU A 503 -40.27 -16.86 11.73
N VAL A 504 -40.96 -17.11 10.63
CA VAL A 504 -42.40 -16.82 10.53
C VAL A 504 -43.19 -17.87 11.30
N THR A 505 -44.01 -17.42 12.25
CA THR A 505 -44.91 -18.24 13.07
C THR A 505 -46.36 -18.09 12.60
N GLU A 506 -47.30 -18.80 13.22
CA GLU A 506 -48.72 -18.76 12.84
C GLU A 506 -49.33 -17.35 12.93
N THR A 507 -48.90 -16.56 13.91
CA THR A 507 -49.50 -15.24 14.21
C THR A 507 -48.55 -14.07 13.98
N GLY A 508 -47.28 -14.33 13.64
CA GLY A 508 -46.27 -13.28 13.56
C GLY A 508 -44.89 -13.80 13.18
N VAL A 509 -43.89 -13.37 13.94
CA VAL A 509 -42.47 -13.68 13.72
C VAL A 509 -41.78 -13.90 15.07
N ASP A 510 -40.90 -14.90 15.12
CA ASP A 510 -39.92 -15.07 16.19
C ASP A 510 -38.58 -14.47 15.72
N ILE A 511 -37.96 -13.64 16.55
CA ILE A 511 -36.60 -13.12 16.33
C ILE A 511 -35.61 -14.14 16.91
N LEU A 512 -35.10 -15.05 16.09
CA LEU A 512 -34.27 -16.17 16.57
C LEU A 512 -32.95 -15.70 17.20
N THR A 513 -32.42 -14.59 16.69
CA THR A 513 -31.14 -13.98 17.10
C THR A 513 -31.32 -12.81 18.09
N ALA A 514 -32.49 -12.72 18.73
CA ALA A 514 -32.77 -11.73 19.75
C ALA A 514 -31.79 -11.81 20.93
N ARG A 515 -31.59 -10.68 21.62
CA ARG A 515 -30.90 -10.69 22.91
C ARG A 515 -31.71 -11.52 23.91
N GLN A 516 -31.04 -12.16 24.85
CA GLN A 516 -31.72 -12.93 25.89
C GLN A 516 -32.65 -12.00 26.70
N GLY A 517 -33.93 -12.37 26.80
CA GLY A 517 -34.94 -11.57 27.50
C GLY A 517 -35.56 -10.43 26.68
N GLU A 518 -35.17 -10.26 25.41
CA GLU A 518 -35.65 -9.18 24.53
C GLU A 518 -36.35 -9.75 23.29
N SER A 519 -37.53 -10.34 23.48
CA SER A 519 -38.31 -10.93 22.37
C SER A 519 -38.88 -9.90 21.38
N VAL A 520 -38.75 -8.61 21.69
CA VAL A 520 -39.13 -7.49 20.84
C VAL A 520 -37.96 -6.53 20.72
N MET A 521 -37.77 -5.96 19.54
CA MET A 521 -36.75 -4.94 19.34
C MET A 521 -37.15 -3.66 20.06
N GLN A 522 -36.26 -3.16 20.93
CA GLN A 522 -36.38 -1.86 21.56
C GLN A 522 -35.02 -1.15 21.53
N TRP A 523 -35.00 0.09 21.05
CA TRP A 523 -33.77 0.89 21.00
C TRP A 523 -33.28 1.19 22.42
N ASP A 524 -32.00 0.91 22.64
CA ASP A 524 -31.24 1.32 23.81
C ASP A 524 -29.80 1.56 23.37
N GLU A 525 -29.35 2.81 23.47
CA GLU A 525 -28.02 3.22 23.02
C GLU A 525 -26.91 2.59 23.87
N ALA A 526 -27.16 2.35 25.16
CA ALA A 526 -26.18 1.76 26.06
C ALA A 526 -25.75 0.35 25.60
N LYS A 527 -26.63 -0.34 24.87
CA LYS A 527 -26.37 -1.68 24.32
C LYS A 527 -25.33 -1.69 23.20
N VAL A 528 -25.17 -0.57 22.50
CA VAL A 528 -24.25 -0.43 21.36
C VAL A 528 -23.08 0.53 21.64
N GLN A 529 -23.12 1.29 22.74
CA GLN A 529 -22.02 2.18 23.15
C GLN A 529 -20.83 1.42 23.72
N ARG A 530 -19.62 1.74 23.24
CA ARG A 530 -18.35 1.16 23.70
C ARG A 530 -17.34 2.26 23.96
N TRP A 531 -16.47 2.09 24.95
CA TRP A 531 -15.52 3.12 25.42
C TRP A 531 -14.09 2.72 25.12
#